data_AF-A0A2G9T8J2-F1
#
_entry.id   AF-A0A2G9T8J2-F1
#
_cell.length_a   1.000
_cell.length_b   1.000
_cell.length_c   1.000
_cell.angle_alpha   90.00
_cell.angle_beta   90.00
_cell.angle_gamma   90.00
#
_symmetry.space_group_name_H-M   'P 1'
#
loop_
_entity.id
_entity.type
_entity.pdbx_description
1 polymer ?
#
loop_
_entity_poly.entity_id
_entity_poly.type
_entity_poly.pdbx_seq_one_letter_code
_entity_poly.pdbx_strand_id
1 'polypeptide(L)'
;IISDYGNVEGLCAKLKTDPINGLPNDHHEIERRQHLFGKNEIPPAASKSFFRLAWEALQDITLVILLISALVSLGLSFYKPPENTGA
;
A
#
# COMPACT_ATOMS: atom_id res chain seq x y z
N ILE A 1 20.06 -17.58 22.49
CA ILE A 1 18.94 -16.95 23.27
C ILE A 1 19.25 -16.88 24.76
N ILE A 2 19.31 -18.00 25.52
CA ILE A 2 19.60 -17.95 26.97
C ILE A 2 21.00 -17.38 27.26
N SER A 3 21.99 -17.73 26.42
CA SER A 3 23.38 -17.25 26.57
C SER A 3 23.60 -15.80 26.16
N ASP A 4 22.75 -15.23 25.29
CA ASP A 4 22.97 -13.89 24.72
C ASP A 4 22.34 -12.78 25.57
N TYR A 5 21.29 -13.11 26.32
CA TYR A 5 20.51 -12.14 27.08
C TYR A 5 20.53 -12.38 28.60
N GLY A 6 21.25 -13.39 29.09
CA GLY A 6 21.36 -13.66 30.53
C GLY A 6 20.07 -14.18 31.14
N ASN A 7 19.38 -15.09 30.43
CA ASN A 7 18.08 -15.65 30.84
C ASN A 7 16.96 -14.59 30.97
N VAL A 8 15.83 -14.95 31.59
CA VAL A 8 14.66 -14.08 31.79
C VAL A 8 15.01 -12.80 32.56
N GLU A 9 15.84 -12.92 33.60
CA GLU A 9 16.25 -11.79 34.43
C GLU A 9 17.03 -10.73 33.63
N GLY A 10 17.99 -11.17 32.81
CA GLY A 10 18.76 -10.27 31.96
C GLY A 10 17.92 -9.64 30.84
N LEU A 11 16.91 -10.37 30.34
CA LEU A 11 15.93 -9.81 29.40
C LEU A 11 15.05 -8.74 30.06
N CYS A 12 14.51 -9.01 31.26
CA CYS A 12 13.71 -8.05 32.02
C CYS A 12 14.51 -6.78 32.36
N ALA A 13 15.78 -6.94 32.75
CA ALA A 13 16.69 -5.82 33.00
C ALA A 13 16.92 -4.97 31.74
N LYS A 14 17.16 -5.60 30.58
CA LYS A 14 17.34 -4.89 29.30
C LYS A 14 16.07 -4.18 28.83
N LEU A 15 14.90 -4.80 29.02
CA LEU A 15 13.60 -4.21 28.70
C LEU A 15 13.11 -3.20 29.75
N LYS A 16 13.87 -3.02 30.85
CA LYS A 16 13.51 -2.17 31.99
C LYS A 16 12.09 -2.48 32.49
N THR A 17 11.80 -3.76 32.69
CA THR A 17 10.50 -4.23 33.19
C THR A 17 10.73 -5.08 34.42
N ASP A 18 9.79 -5.00 35.37
CA ASP A 18 9.78 -5.89 36.51
C ASP A 18 9.26 -7.27 36.06
N PRO A 19 9.91 -8.39 36.47
CA PRO A 19 9.49 -9.73 36.07
C PRO A 19 8.18 -10.19 36.72
N ILE A 20 7.75 -9.57 37.83
CA ILE A 20 6.55 -9.95 38.60
C ILE A 20 5.42 -8.94 38.34
N ASN A 21 5.74 -7.66 38.36
CA ASN A 21 4.79 -6.55 38.31
C ASN A 21 4.72 -5.88 36.92
N GLY A 22 5.65 -6.19 36.01
CA GLY A 22 5.67 -5.64 34.66
C GLY A 22 6.12 -4.18 34.60
N LEU A 23 5.48 -3.41 33.73
CA LEU A 23 5.73 -1.97 33.60
C LEU A 23 4.89 -1.18 34.60
N PRO A 24 5.43 -0.07 35.14
CA PRO A 24 4.63 0.82 35.96
C PRO A 24 3.45 1.36 35.15
N ASN A 25 2.28 1.43 35.77
CA ASN A 25 1.07 2.00 35.16
C ASN A 25 1.12 3.54 35.17
N ASP A 26 2.20 4.09 34.58
CA ASP A 26 2.43 5.51 34.41
C ASP A 26 2.26 5.87 32.93
N HIS A 27 1.29 6.73 32.63
CA HIS A 27 1.05 7.19 31.26
C HIS A 27 2.28 7.84 30.63
N HIS A 28 3.09 8.56 31.41
CA HIS A 28 4.27 9.23 30.88
C HIS A 28 5.36 8.23 30.43
N GLU A 29 5.55 7.14 31.19
CA GLU A 29 6.48 6.07 30.81
C GLU A 29 5.98 5.27 29.59
N ILE A 30 4.67 5.02 29.49
CA ILE A 30 4.08 4.35 28.34
C ILE A 30 4.20 5.21 27.07
N GLU A 31 3.88 6.50 27.14
CA GLU A 31 4.05 7.45 26.03
C GLU A 31 5.51 7.55 25.59
N ARG A 32 6.45 7.67 26.54
CA ARG A 32 7.89 7.69 26.26
C ARG A 32 8.33 6.44 25.50
N ARG A 33 7.83 5.26 25.88
CA ARG A 33 8.15 4.00 25.20
C ARG A 33 7.53 3.92 23.81
N GLN A 34 6.27 4.35 23.64
CA GLN A 34 5.64 4.42 22.32
C GLN A 34 6.39 5.38 21.39
N HIS A 35 6.92 6.49 21.91
CA HIS A 35 7.73 7.42 21.12
C HIS A 35 9.08 6.82 20.70
N LEU A 36 9.72 6.02 21.55
CA LEU A 36 11.03 5.40 21.27
C LEU A 36 10.95 4.15 20.39
N PHE A 37 9.97 3.27 20.65
CA PHE A 37 9.85 1.97 19.99
C PHE A 37 8.78 1.95 18.89
N GLY A 38 7.95 2.99 18.80
CA GLY A 38 6.76 3.00 17.98
C GLY A 38 5.60 2.27 18.65
N LYS A 39 4.42 2.37 18.02
CA LYS A 39 3.24 1.60 18.43
C LYS A 39 3.36 0.17 17.90
N ASN A 40 2.94 -0.81 18.70
CA ASN A 40 2.86 -2.21 18.28
C ASN A 40 1.61 -2.45 17.41
N GLU A 41 1.52 -1.71 16.32
CA GLU A 41 0.42 -1.75 15.36
C GLU A 41 0.99 -2.11 13.99
N ILE A 42 0.35 -3.07 13.32
CA ILE A 42 0.71 -3.40 11.95
C ILE A 42 0.27 -2.22 11.08
N PRO A 43 1.20 -1.53 10.38
CA PRO A 43 0.82 -0.40 9.54
C PRO A 43 -0.18 -0.88 8.50
N PRO A 44 -1.34 -0.21 8.35
CA PRO A 44 -2.30 -0.57 7.33
C PRO A 44 -1.64 -0.40 5.97
N ALA A 45 -1.85 -1.37 5.08
CA ALA A 45 -1.36 -1.25 3.71
C ALA A 45 -1.93 0.04 3.10
N ALA A 46 -1.04 0.90 2.59
CA ALA A 46 -1.47 2.11 1.89
C ALA A 46 -2.35 1.68 0.71
N SER A 47 -3.61 2.11 0.70
CA SER A 47 -4.50 1.84 -0.41
C SER A 47 -3.97 2.55 -1.65
N LYS A 48 -3.88 1.83 -2.78
CA LYS A 48 -3.58 2.47 -4.06
C LYS A 48 -4.71 3.44 -4.39
N SER A 49 -4.38 4.65 -4.83
CA SER A 49 -5.39 5.61 -5.28
C SER A 49 -6.12 5.09 -6.53
N PHE A 50 -7.38 5.48 -6.71
CA PHE A 50 -8.19 5.08 -7.87
C PHE A 50 -7.49 5.38 -9.21
N PHE A 51 -6.90 6.58 -9.35
CA PHE A 51 -6.17 6.95 -10.56
C PHE A 51 -4.94 6.09 -10.83
N ARG A 52 -4.23 5.65 -9.79
CA ARG A 52 -3.10 4.73 -9.95
C ARG A 52 -3.56 3.35 -10.41
N LEU A 53 -4.67 2.87 -9.87
CA LEU A 53 -5.29 1.60 -10.29
C LEU A 53 -5.80 1.68 -11.73
N ALA A 54 -6.45 2.79 -12.10
CA ALA A 54 -6.91 3.01 -13.47
C ALA A 54 -5.74 3.10 -14.47
N TRP A 55 -4.64 3.78 -14.10
CA TRP A 55 -3.43 3.84 -14.90
C TRP A 55 -2.76 2.47 -15.07
N GLU A 56 -2.68 1.70 -13.99
CA GLU A 56 -2.16 0.32 -14.01
C GLU A 56 -3.02 -0.57 -14.92
N ALA A 57 -4.35 -0.42 -14.89
CA ALA A 57 -5.26 -1.15 -15.77
C ALA A 57 -5.10 -0.74 -17.26
N LEU A 58 -4.94 0.56 -17.55
CA LEU A 58 -4.79 1.05 -18.92
C LEU A 58 -3.53 0.54 -19.65
N GLN A 59 -2.54 0.02 -18.93
CA GLN A 59 -1.33 -0.55 -19.52
C GLN A 59 -1.50 -2.02 -19.96
N ASP A 60 -2.66 -2.63 -19.71
CA ASP A 60 -3.01 -3.96 -20.21
C ASP A 60 -3.20 -3.93 -21.74
N ILE A 61 -2.53 -4.86 -22.44
CA ILE A 61 -2.59 -5.00 -23.90
C ILE A 61 -4.04 -5.13 -24.39
N THR A 62 -4.92 -5.78 -23.62
CA THR A 62 -6.33 -5.93 -23.97
C THR A 62 -7.06 -4.59 -24.02
N LEU A 63 -6.86 -3.71 -23.04
CA LEU A 63 -7.45 -2.36 -23.01
C LEU A 63 -6.88 -1.46 -24.11
N VAL A 64 -5.58 -1.59 -24.41
CA VAL A 64 -4.94 -0.85 -25.51
C VAL A 64 -5.58 -1.22 -26.86
N ILE A 65 -5.79 -2.51 -27.13
CA ILE A 65 -6.44 -2.98 -28.36
C ILE A 65 -7.89 -2.45 -28.46
N LEU A 66 -8.63 -2.46 -27.34
CA LEU A 66 -10.00 -1.92 -27.30
C LEU A 66 -10.03 -0.40 -27.56
N LEU A 67 -9.05 0.35 -27.03
CA LEU A 67 -8.95 1.79 -27.26
C LEU A 67 -8.67 2.11 -28.74
N ILE A 68 -7.73 1.39 -29.36
CA ILE A 68 -7.44 1.53 -30.79
C ILE A 68 -8.67 1.21 -31.64
N SER A 69 -9.36 0.11 -31.32
CA SER A 69 -10.61 -0.27 -32.00
C SER A 69 -11.68 0.83 -31.89
N ALA A 70 -11.85 1.41 -30.70
CA ALA A 70 -12.78 2.52 -30.49
C ALA A 70 -12.41 3.76 -31.31
N LEU A 71 -11.13 4.11 -31.40
CA LEU A 71 -10.66 5.24 -32.23
C LEU A 71 -10.90 5.00 -33.72
N VAL A 72 -10.63 3.79 -34.22
CA VAL A 72 -10.90 3.43 -35.63
C VAL A 72 -12.40 3.48 -35.91
N SER A 73 -13.22 2.90 -35.03
CA SER A 73 -14.69 2.92 -35.14
C SER A 73 -15.24 4.35 -35.15
N LEU A 74 -14.71 5.21 -34.28
CA LEU A 74 -15.06 6.62 -34.24
C LEU A 74 -14.63 7.37 -35.50
N GLY A 75 -13.39 7.16 -35.96
CA GLY A 75 -12.89 7.79 -37.19
C GLY A 75 -13.69 7.40 -38.43
N LEU A 76 -14.06 6.12 -38.53
CA LEU A 76 -14.93 5.62 -39.61
C LEU A 76 -16.35 6.19 -39.51
N SER A 77 -16.86 6.42 -38.31
CA SER A 77 -18.19 7.03 -38.12
C SER A 77 -18.28 8.45 -38.69
N PHE A 78 -17.15 9.17 -38.77
CA PHE A 78 -17.06 10.49 -39.39
C PHE A 78 -16.59 10.45 -40.86
N TYR A 79 -16.25 9.28 -41.40
CA TYR A 79 -15.84 9.13 -42.79
C TYR A 79 -17.08 9.08 -43.70
N LYS A 80 -17.29 10.13 -44.50
CA LYS A 80 -18.21 10.11 -45.63
C LYS A 80 -17.41 9.92 -46.93
N PRO A 81 -17.52 8.77 -47.61
CA PRO A 81 -16.90 8.62 -48.91
C PRO A 81 -17.55 9.61 -49.90
N PRO A 82 -16.76 10.23 -50.80
CA PRO A 82 -17.31 11.05 -51.86
C PRO A 82 -18.15 10.17 -52.78
N GLU A 83 -19.38 10.61 -53.05
CA GLU A 83 -20.27 9.96 -53.99
C GLU A 83 -19.59 9.98 -55.35
N ASN A 84 -19.12 8.83 -55.82
CA ASN A 84 -18.70 8.66 -57.19
C ASN A 84 -19.96 8.76 -58.07
N THR A 85 -20.35 9.99 -58.39
CA THR A 85 -21.24 10.34 -59.50
C THR A 85 -20.51 9.99 -60.81
N GLY A 86 -20.42 8.69 -61.08
CA GLY A 86 -20.14 8.17 -62.41
C GLY A 86 -21.40 8.34 -63.25
N ALA A 87 -21.29 9.25 -64.22
CA ALA A 87 -22.19 9.35 -65.37
C ALA A 87 -22.26 8.05 -66.17
#